data_AF-A0A852KLH8-F1
#
_entry.id   AF-A0A852KLH8-F1
#
_cell.length_a   1.000
_cell.length_b   1.000
_cell.length_c   1.000
_cell.angle_alpha   90.00
_cell.angle_beta   90.00
_cell.angle_gamma   90.00
#
_symmetry.space_group_name_H-M   'P 1'
#
loop_
_entity.id
_entity.type
_entity.pdbx_description
1 polymer ?
#
loop_
_entity_poly.entity_id
_entity_poly.type
_entity_poly.pdbx_seq_one_letter_code
_entity_poly.pdbx_strand_id
1 'polypeptide(L)'
;RQFCLELNGLAVKLQSECHPDTCTQMTATEQWIFLCAAHKTPKECPAIDYTRHTLDGAACLLNSNKYFPSRVSIKESSVAKLGSVCRRIYRIFSHAYFHHRQIFDEYENETFLCHRFTKFVMKYNLMSKDNLIVPILEEEVQNSVSGESEA
;
A
#
# COMPACT_ATOMS: atom_id res chain seq x y z
N ARG A 1 -9.85 2.01 -5.64
CA ARG A 1 -9.67 2.94 -6.79
C ARG A 1 -9.10 4.26 -6.29
N GLN A 2 -9.82 4.99 -5.45
CA GLN A 2 -9.33 6.23 -4.85
C GLN A 2 -7.93 6.10 -4.21
N PHE A 3 -7.73 5.09 -3.37
CA PHE A 3 -6.41 4.80 -2.80
C PHE A 3 -5.29 4.60 -3.84
N CYS A 4 -5.57 4.01 -5.00
CA CYS A 4 -4.57 3.85 -6.06
C CYS A 4 -4.24 5.19 -6.73
N LEU A 5 -5.24 6.08 -6.88
CA LEU A 5 -5.02 7.42 -7.44
C LEU A 5 -4.17 8.27 -6.49
N GLU A 6 -4.50 8.28 -5.19
CA GLU A 6 -3.71 8.97 -4.18
C GLU A 6 -2.29 8.36 -4.11
N LEU A 7 -2.16 7.03 -4.12
CA LEU A 7 -0.85 6.35 -4.10
C LEU A 7 0.04 6.69 -5.29
N ASN A 8 -0.51 7.07 -6.45
CA ASN A 8 0.30 7.58 -7.56
C ASN A 8 1.07 8.85 -7.16
N GLY A 9 0.50 9.70 -6.29
CA GLY A 9 1.19 10.88 -5.76
C GLY A 9 2.43 10.50 -4.95
N LEU A 10 2.30 9.53 -4.05
CA LEU A 10 3.45 8.98 -3.32
C LEU A 10 4.47 8.35 -4.29
N ALA A 11 4.02 7.61 -5.29
CA ALA A 11 4.91 7.00 -6.28
C ALA A 11 5.67 8.04 -7.12
N VAL A 12 5.08 9.21 -7.39
CA VAL A 12 5.79 10.33 -8.04
C VAL A 12 6.86 10.89 -7.12
N LYS A 13 6.57 11.12 -5.83
CA LYS A 13 7.60 11.56 -4.86
C LYS A 13 8.73 10.53 -4.73
N LEU A 14 8.42 9.24 -4.66
CA LEU A 14 9.43 8.18 -4.59
C LEU A 14 10.36 8.17 -5.82
N GLN A 15 9.91 8.60 -7.00
CA GLN A 15 10.76 8.57 -8.20
C GLN A 15 11.99 9.48 -8.12
N SER A 16 12.01 10.47 -7.22
CA SER A 16 13.18 11.34 -7.05
C SER A 16 14.32 10.69 -6.26
N GLU A 17 14.05 9.63 -5.48
CA GLU A 17 15.05 9.02 -4.58
C GLU A 17 15.14 7.49 -4.67
N CYS A 18 14.05 6.82 -5.03
CA CYS A 18 13.98 5.37 -5.16
C CYS A 18 14.47 4.96 -6.55
N HIS A 19 15.72 4.54 -6.62
CA HIS A 19 16.38 4.14 -7.86
C HIS A 19 16.67 2.64 -7.88
N PRO A 20 16.78 2.01 -9.07
CA PRO A 20 17.13 0.59 -9.17
C PRO A 20 18.47 0.22 -8.53
N ASP A 21 19.40 1.17 -8.42
CA ASP A 21 20.72 0.94 -7.84
C ASP A 21 20.71 0.99 -6.30
N THR A 22 19.78 1.74 -5.71
CA THR A 22 19.63 1.88 -4.24
C THR A 22 18.61 0.89 -3.69
N CYS A 23 17.47 0.74 -4.35
CA CYS A 23 16.39 -0.16 -3.98
C CYS A 23 16.25 -1.26 -5.05
N THR A 24 17.27 -2.12 -5.13
CA THR A 24 17.40 -3.20 -6.12
C THR A 24 16.29 -4.25 -6.01
N GLN A 25 15.65 -4.35 -4.84
CA GLN A 25 14.58 -5.28 -4.54
C GLN A 25 13.45 -4.58 -3.77
N MET A 26 12.23 -5.09 -3.91
CA MET A 26 11.08 -4.60 -3.14
C MET A 26 11.06 -5.25 -1.75
N THR A 27 11.58 -4.55 -0.76
CA THR A 27 11.62 -4.96 0.65
C THR A 27 10.99 -3.90 1.56
N ALA A 28 10.71 -4.29 2.80
CA ALA A 28 10.33 -3.36 3.86
C ALA A 28 11.17 -3.60 5.12
N THR A 29 11.56 -4.84 5.38
CA THR A 29 12.53 -5.23 6.39
C THR A 29 13.53 -6.19 5.76
N GLU A 30 14.63 -6.48 6.45
CA GLU A 30 15.65 -7.43 5.97
C GLU A 30 15.17 -8.90 5.92
N GLN A 31 14.00 -9.19 6.49
CA GLN A 31 13.53 -10.56 6.66
C GLN A 31 12.88 -11.15 5.41
N TRP A 32 12.26 -10.31 4.57
CA TRP A 32 11.43 -10.79 3.46
C TRP A 32 11.51 -9.90 2.23
N ILE A 33 11.60 -10.55 1.06
CA ILE A 33 11.54 -9.91 -0.25
C ILE A 33 10.14 -10.08 -0.83
N PHE A 34 9.57 -9.00 -1.33
CA PHE A 34 8.28 -9.03 -2.00
C PHE A 34 8.43 -9.31 -3.50
N LEU A 35 8.08 -10.53 -3.91
CA LEU A 35 8.09 -10.91 -5.32
C LEU A 35 6.96 -10.22 -6.12
N CYS A 36 7.30 -9.77 -7.32
CA CYS A 36 6.43 -9.07 -8.24
C CYS A 36 5.55 -10.03 -9.04
N ALA A 37 4.23 -9.85 -8.96
CA ALA A 37 3.24 -10.71 -9.63
C ALA A 37 2.86 -10.25 -11.05
N ALA A 38 3.51 -9.21 -11.60
CA ALA A 38 3.27 -8.76 -12.97
C ALA A 38 3.91 -9.69 -14.03
N HIS A 39 4.75 -10.63 -13.58
CA HIS A 39 5.46 -11.57 -14.44
C HIS A 39 4.79 -12.94 -14.43
N LYS A 40 5.01 -13.73 -15.49
CA LYS A 40 4.47 -15.10 -15.60
C LYS A 40 4.83 -15.97 -14.39
N THR A 41 6.08 -15.87 -13.95
CA THR A 41 6.57 -16.44 -12.69
C THR A 41 6.93 -15.26 -11.78
N PRO A 42 6.43 -15.19 -10.55
CA PRO A 42 6.80 -14.13 -9.62
C PRO A 42 8.32 -14.04 -9.48
N LYS A 43 8.85 -12.84 -9.61
CA LYS A 43 10.29 -12.57 -9.54
C LYS A 43 10.58 -11.27 -8.81
N GLU A 44 11.82 -11.08 -8.45
CA GLU A 44 12.32 -9.85 -7.86
C GLU A 44 12.29 -8.71 -8.88
N CYS A 45 11.99 -7.52 -8.40
CA CYS A 45 12.08 -6.28 -9.15
C CYS A 45 12.63 -5.20 -8.23
N PRO A 46 13.34 -4.21 -8.80
CA PRO A 46 13.58 -2.95 -8.12
C PRO A 46 12.30 -2.39 -7.51
N ALA A 47 12.40 -1.77 -6.34
CA ALA A 47 11.24 -1.32 -5.59
C ALA A 47 10.38 -0.31 -6.38
N ILE A 48 11.03 0.57 -7.15
CA ILE A 48 10.33 1.52 -8.00
C ILE A 48 9.57 0.84 -9.15
N ASP A 49 10.14 -0.21 -9.74
CA ASP A 49 9.49 -0.98 -10.81
C ASP A 49 8.37 -1.85 -10.25
N TYR A 50 8.55 -2.44 -9.07
CA TYR A 50 7.47 -3.11 -8.35
C TYR A 50 6.29 -2.17 -8.11
N THR A 51 6.57 -0.94 -7.68
CA THR A 51 5.56 0.09 -7.40
C THR A 51 4.77 0.40 -8.67
N ARG A 52 5.44 0.68 -9.79
CA ARG A 52 4.82 0.90 -11.11
C ARG A 52 3.96 -0.29 -11.55
N HIS A 53 4.54 -1.50 -11.57
CA HIS A 53 3.85 -2.73 -11.94
C HIS A 53 2.60 -2.99 -11.08
N THR A 54 2.67 -2.68 -9.78
CA THR A 54 1.56 -2.87 -8.85
C THR A 54 0.44 -1.87 -9.13
N LEU A 55 0.78 -0.59 -9.32
CA LEU A 55 -0.18 0.47 -9.62
C LEU A 55 -0.88 0.24 -10.97
N ASP A 56 -0.12 -0.10 -12.01
CA ASP A 56 -0.66 -0.44 -13.34
C ASP A 56 -1.55 -1.67 -13.28
N GLY A 57 -1.10 -2.72 -12.59
CA GLY A 57 -1.88 -3.94 -12.39
C GLY A 57 -3.17 -3.68 -11.60
N ALA A 58 -3.12 -2.83 -10.58
CA ALA A 58 -4.31 -2.43 -9.82
C ALA A 58 -5.26 -1.60 -10.68
N ALA A 59 -4.77 -0.64 -11.46
CA ALA A 59 -5.57 0.18 -12.36
C ALA A 59 -6.27 -0.68 -13.42
N CYS A 60 -5.55 -1.60 -14.06
CA CYS A 60 -6.09 -2.53 -15.05
C CYS A 60 -7.19 -3.43 -14.45
N LEU A 61 -6.93 -4.05 -13.29
CA LEU A 61 -7.90 -4.93 -12.64
C LEU A 61 -9.14 -4.15 -12.19
N LEU A 62 -8.97 -3.04 -11.49
CA LEU A 62 -10.07 -2.26 -10.92
C LEU A 62 -10.92 -1.56 -12.00
N ASN A 63 -10.40 -1.35 -13.20
CA ASN A 63 -11.17 -0.79 -14.32
C ASN A 63 -11.67 -1.85 -15.32
N SER A 64 -11.39 -3.14 -15.07
CA SER A 64 -11.86 -4.21 -15.94
C SER A 64 -13.35 -4.47 -15.77
N ASN A 65 -14.13 -4.27 -16.83
CA ASN A 65 -15.56 -4.62 -16.86
C ASN A 65 -15.83 -6.12 -16.66
N LYS A 66 -14.81 -6.97 -16.88
CA LYS A 66 -14.91 -8.41 -16.61
C LYS A 66 -15.05 -8.72 -15.11
N TYR A 67 -14.27 -8.02 -14.28
CA TYR A 67 -14.23 -8.26 -12.84
C TYR A 67 -15.10 -7.26 -12.07
N PHE A 68 -15.13 -6.00 -12.51
CA PHE A 68 -15.90 -4.92 -11.86
C PHE A 68 -16.82 -4.23 -12.87
N PRO A 69 -17.88 -4.91 -13.36
CA PRO A 69 -18.83 -4.35 -14.34
C PRO A 69 -19.68 -3.20 -13.79
N SER A 70 -19.80 -3.06 -12.47
CA SER A 70 -20.55 -1.99 -11.82
C SER A 70 -19.65 -1.20 -10.87
N ARG A 71 -19.99 0.08 -10.69
CA ARG A 71 -19.34 0.99 -9.73
C ARG A 71 -20.01 0.98 -8.36
N VAL A 72 -21.24 0.46 -8.28
CA VAL A 72 -22.07 0.44 -7.05
C VAL A 72 -22.33 -0.97 -6.51
N SER A 73 -22.13 -2.00 -7.33
CA SER A 73 -22.29 -3.40 -6.95
C SER A 73 -21.01 -4.17 -7.25
N ILE A 74 -20.57 -5.00 -6.31
CA ILE A 74 -19.37 -5.83 -6.41
C ILE A 74 -19.78 -7.28 -6.22
N LYS A 75 -19.40 -8.14 -7.16
CA LYS A 75 -19.60 -9.59 -7.04
C LYS A 75 -18.65 -10.16 -5.99
N GLU A 76 -19.11 -11.12 -5.20
CA GLU A 76 -18.31 -11.77 -4.16
C GLU A 76 -16.98 -12.35 -4.71
N SER A 77 -17.03 -12.98 -5.88
CA SER A 77 -15.83 -13.50 -6.56
C SER A 77 -14.77 -12.45 -6.90
N SER A 78 -15.16 -11.18 -6.94
CA SER A 78 -14.27 -10.04 -7.20
C SER A 78 -13.71 -9.43 -5.92
N VAL A 79 -14.37 -9.65 -4.78
CA VAL A 79 -13.87 -9.25 -3.45
C VAL A 79 -12.56 -9.97 -3.13
N ALA A 80 -12.47 -11.27 -3.45
CA ALA A 80 -11.23 -12.04 -3.28
C ALA A 80 -10.03 -11.44 -4.04
N LYS A 81 -10.28 -10.76 -5.18
CA LYS A 81 -9.23 -10.08 -5.95
C LYS A 81 -8.76 -8.79 -5.25
N LEU A 82 -9.63 -8.12 -4.50
CA LEU A 82 -9.29 -6.90 -3.76
C LEU A 82 -8.24 -7.15 -2.69
N GLY A 83 -8.35 -8.25 -1.92
CA GLY A 83 -7.36 -8.56 -0.89
C GLY A 83 -5.93 -8.70 -1.44
N SER A 84 -5.77 -9.34 -2.60
CA SER A 84 -4.47 -9.45 -3.27
C SER A 84 -3.91 -8.10 -3.75
N VAL A 85 -4.77 -7.20 -4.24
CA VAL A 85 -4.37 -5.83 -4.59
C VAL A 85 -3.98 -5.05 -3.33
N CYS A 86 -4.78 -5.15 -2.27
CA CYS A 86 -4.55 -4.41 -1.03
C CYS A 86 -3.22 -4.78 -0.39
N ARG A 87 -2.90 -6.09 -0.32
CA ARG A 87 -1.59 -6.56 0.17
C ARG A 87 -0.42 -5.98 -0.63
N ARG A 88 -0.53 -5.91 -1.95
CA ARG A 88 0.53 -5.36 -2.80
C ARG A 88 0.67 -3.85 -2.66
N ILE A 89 -0.44 -3.14 -2.53
CA ILE A 89 -0.44 -1.71 -2.21
C ILE A 89 0.22 -1.46 -0.85
N TYR A 90 -0.12 -2.25 0.17
CA TYR A 90 0.44 -2.08 1.51
C TYR A 90 1.96 -2.26 1.56
N ARG A 91 2.50 -3.14 0.71
CA ARG A 91 3.96 -3.29 0.55
C ARG A 91 4.64 -2.01 0.07
N ILE A 92 3.97 -1.21 -0.76
CA ILE A 92 4.49 0.10 -1.19
C ILE A 92 4.56 1.06 -0.01
N PHE A 93 3.52 1.12 0.82
CA PHE A 93 3.58 1.91 2.06
C PHE A 93 4.69 1.45 2.99
N SER A 94 4.81 0.14 3.17
CA SER A 94 5.84 -0.43 4.04
C SER A 94 7.25 -0.09 3.52
N HIS A 95 7.48 -0.24 2.23
CA HIS A 95 8.74 0.14 1.60
C HIS A 95 9.05 1.63 1.79
N ALA A 96 8.07 2.51 1.51
CA ALA A 96 8.22 3.94 1.69
C ALA A 96 8.54 4.29 3.15
N TYR A 97 7.84 3.68 4.12
CA TYR A 97 8.04 3.92 5.54
C TYR A 97 9.45 3.53 6.02
N PHE A 98 9.93 2.34 5.67
CA PHE A 98 11.20 1.81 6.19
C PHE A 98 12.44 2.26 5.41
N HIS A 99 12.31 2.61 4.13
CA HIS A 99 13.45 2.97 3.27
C HIS A 99 13.45 4.43 2.82
N HIS A 100 12.29 5.10 2.80
CA HIS A 100 12.13 6.49 2.34
C HIS A 100 11.32 7.31 3.35
N ARG A 101 11.74 7.25 4.63
CA ARG A 101 10.94 7.70 5.77
C ARG A 101 10.47 9.16 5.64
N GLN A 102 11.36 10.05 5.21
CA GLN A 102 11.03 11.46 5.03
C GLN A 102 9.90 11.67 4.01
N ILE A 103 10.01 11.04 2.83
CA ILE A 103 8.96 11.10 1.78
C ILE A 103 7.64 10.54 2.33
N PHE A 104 7.69 9.43 3.06
CA PHE A 104 6.52 8.83 3.66
C PHE A 104 5.85 9.78 4.65
N ASP A 105 6.59 10.32 5.62
CA ASP A 105 6.05 11.18 6.67
C ASP A 105 5.45 12.48 6.08
N GLU A 106 6.15 13.13 5.15
CA GLU A 106 5.65 14.33 4.48
C GLU A 106 4.32 14.05 3.77
N TYR A 107 4.25 12.96 3.00
CA TYR A 107 3.03 12.60 2.27
C TYR A 107 1.90 12.16 3.20
N GLU A 108 2.22 11.40 4.25
CA GLU A 108 1.25 10.89 5.22
C GLU A 108 0.66 12.02 6.07
N ASN A 109 1.48 12.98 6.50
CA ASN A 109 1.01 14.15 7.26
C ASN A 109 0.04 15.03 6.46
N GLU A 110 0.20 15.09 5.15
CA GLU A 110 -0.69 15.85 4.26
C GLU A 110 -1.99 15.10 3.93
N THR A 111 -1.93 13.77 3.76
CA THR A 111 -3.01 13.00 3.12
C THR A 111 -3.68 11.96 4.02
N PHE A 112 -3.00 11.54 5.08
CA PHE A 112 -3.36 10.39 5.94
C PHE A 112 -3.64 9.12 5.11
N LEU A 113 -2.92 8.95 4.00
CA LEU A 113 -3.23 7.95 3.00
C LEU A 113 -3.06 6.53 3.55
N CYS A 114 -1.90 6.22 4.14
CA CYS A 114 -1.59 4.91 4.68
C CYS A 114 -2.46 4.60 5.90
N HIS A 115 -2.72 5.59 6.75
CA HIS A 115 -3.66 5.50 7.87
C HIS A 115 -5.07 5.11 7.41
N ARG A 116 -5.65 5.90 6.51
CA ARG A 116 -6.98 5.64 5.95
C ARG A 116 -7.03 4.29 5.26
N PHE A 117 -5.97 3.92 4.55
CA PHE A 117 -5.87 2.64 3.89
C PHE A 117 -5.84 1.48 4.89
N THR A 118 -5.07 1.61 5.97
CA THR A 118 -4.97 0.60 7.03
C THR A 118 -6.32 0.39 7.73
N LYS A 119 -7.02 1.48 8.09
CA LYS A 119 -8.39 1.40 8.62
C LYS A 119 -9.35 0.73 7.64
N PHE A 120 -9.24 1.06 6.35
CA PHE A 120 -10.06 0.47 5.29
C PHE A 120 -9.85 -1.05 5.17
N VAL A 121 -8.60 -1.53 5.08
CA VAL A 121 -8.35 -2.97 4.91
C VAL A 121 -8.74 -3.78 6.15
N MET A 122 -8.61 -3.20 7.34
CA MET A 122 -9.07 -3.82 8.60
C MET A 122 -10.60 -3.88 8.67
N LYS A 123 -11.28 -2.76 8.40
CA LYS A 123 -12.76 -2.67 8.44
C LYS A 123 -13.43 -3.72 7.55
N TYR A 124 -12.85 -4.02 6.40
CA TYR A 124 -13.39 -4.96 5.42
C TYR A 124 -12.68 -6.31 5.40
N ASN A 125 -11.84 -6.63 6.38
CA ASN A 125 -11.10 -7.90 6.51
C ASN A 125 -10.32 -8.28 5.23
N LEU A 126 -9.75 -7.30 4.54
CA LEU A 126 -9.02 -7.51 3.28
C LEU A 126 -7.56 -7.97 3.52
N MET A 127 -7.05 -7.75 4.74
CA MET A 127 -5.72 -8.13 5.20
C MET A 127 -5.78 -8.52 6.69
N SER A 128 -4.93 -9.45 7.11
CA SER A 128 -4.77 -9.76 8.54
C SER A 128 -3.86 -8.74 9.22
N LYS A 129 -4.06 -8.57 10.53
CA LYS A 129 -3.28 -7.63 11.35
C LYS A 129 -1.77 -7.94 11.31
N ASP A 130 -1.38 -9.21 11.27
CA ASP A 130 0.03 -9.62 11.22
C ASP A 130 0.77 -9.18 9.94
N ASN A 131 0.03 -8.84 8.88
CA ASN A 131 0.61 -8.30 7.65
C ASN A 131 0.77 -6.76 7.70
N LEU A 132 0.27 -6.09 8.75
CA LEU A 132 0.29 -4.65 8.90
C LEU A 132 1.47 -4.24 9.79
N ILE A 133 2.63 -4.06 9.16
CA ILE A 133 3.90 -3.79 9.84
C ILE A 133 4.21 -2.30 10.06
N VAL A 134 3.43 -1.41 9.45
CA VAL A 134 3.58 0.04 9.66
C VAL A 134 2.74 0.43 10.89
N PRO A 135 3.34 1.00 11.96
CA PRO A 135 2.72 1.17 13.28
C PRO A 135 1.70 2.32 13.39
N ILE A 136 0.93 2.58 12.33
CA ILE A 136 0.05 3.77 12.23
C ILE A 136 -1.14 3.74 13.21
N LEU A 137 -1.63 2.55 13.54
CA LEU A 137 -2.79 2.42 14.45
C LEU A 137 -2.36 2.47 15.93
N GLU A 138 -1.09 2.22 16.24
CA GLU A 138 -0.58 2.26 17.61
C GLU A 138 -0.35 3.71 18.06
N GLU A 139 0.07 4.57 17.13
CA GLU A 139 0.19 6.02 17.33
C GLU A 139 -1.16 6.67 17.69
N GLU A 140 -2.29 6.20 17.16
CA GLU A 140 -3.62 6.69 17.54
C GLU A 140 -3.97 6.35 18.99
N VAL A 141 -3.67 5.13 19.44
CA VAL A 141 -3.98 4.70 20.80
C VAL A 141 -3.16 5.51 21.81
N GLN A 142 -1.89 5.76 21.50
CA GLN A 142 -1.04 6.63 22.32
C GLN A 142 -1.52 8.08 22.34
N ASN A 143 -1.96 8.62 21.19
CA ASN A 143 -2.51 9.98 21.11
C ASN A 143 -3.89 10.12 21.78
N SER A 144 -4.73 9.09 21.75
CA SER A 144 -6.01 9.11 22.48
C SER A 144 -5.83 9.04 23.99
N VAL A 145 -4.83 8.28 24.47
CA VAL A 145 -4.54 8.14 25.91
C VAL A 145 -3.86 9.39 26.48
N SER A 146 -3.07 10.11 25.67
CA SER A 146 -2.44 11.38 26.07
C SER A 146 -3.41 12.57 26.03
N GLY A 147 -4.45 12.54 25.19
CA GLY A 147 -5.50 13.56 25.13
C GLY A 147 -6.55 13.51 26.25
N GLU A 148 -6.66 12.39 26.98
CA GLU A 148 -7.58 12.25 28.13
C GLU A 148 -6.97 12.70 29.48
N SER A 149 -5.70 13.13 29.49
CA SER A 149 -5.00 13.56 30.73
C SER A 149 -5.06 15.07 31.01
N GLU A 150 -5.80 15.85 30.21
CA GLU A 150 -5.97 17.30 30.39
C GLU A 150 -7.45 17.75 30.45
N ALA A 151 -8.32 16.98 31.12
CA ALA A 151 -9.71 17.37 31.42
C ALA A 151 -10.04 17.23 32.91
#